data_AF-X1JV87-F1
#
_entry.id   AF-X1JV87-F1
#
_cell.length_a   1.000
_cell.length_b   1.000
_cell.length_c   1.000
_cell.angle_alpha   90.00
_cell.angle_beta   90.00
_cell.angle_gamma   90.00
#
_symmetry.space_group_name_H-M   'P 1'
#
loop_
_entity.id
_entity.type
_entity.pdbx_description
1 polymer ?
#
loop_
_entity_poly.entity_id
_entity_poly.type
_entity_poly.pdbx_seq_one_letter_code
_entity_poly.pdbx_strand_id
1 'polypeptide(L)' 'MSNFPTIGSEIDMLRMYKAKNSYTNAVLATELTTFGWTWHENQLDSLFKGKMHMTSEQKAYITFFLLDKFQAYNSS' A
#
# COMPACT_ATOMS: atom_id res chain seq x y z
N MET A 1 10.29 14.39 -16.52
CA MET A 1 10.22 14.82 -15.12
C MET A 1 9.01 14.15 -14.50
N SER A 2 9.21 13.20 -13.58
CA SER A 2 8.13 12.45 -12.95
C SER A 2 7.48 13.28 -11.86
N ASN A 3 6.24 13.74 -12.08
CA ASN A 3 5.40 14.40 -11.07
C ASN A 3 4.78 13.39 -10.10
N PHE A 4 5.54 12.34 -9.72
CA PHE A 4 5.13 11.53 -8.59
C PHE A 4 5.43 12.36 -7.34
N PRO A 5 4.46 12.55 -6.42
CA PRO A 5 4.78 13.11 -5.11
C PRO A 5 5.96 12.31 -4.56
N THR A 6 6.96 13.00 -4.02
CA THR A 6 8.10 12.36 -3.36
C THR A 6 7.58 11.66 -2.11
N ILE A 7 7.03 10.46 -2.32
CA ILE A 7 6.48 9.60 -1.29
C ILE A 7 7.66 9.21 -0.39
N GLY A 8 7.61 9.64 0.87
CA GLY A 8 8.70 9.43 1.83
C GLY A 8 8.91 7.98 2.25
N SER A 9 7.92 7.10 2.06
CA SER A 9 8.00 5.66 2.32
C SER A 9 6.83 4.89 1.69
N GLU A 10 6.97 3.58 1.46
CA GLU A 10 5.91 2.69 0.98
C GLU A 10 4.67 2.71 1.89
N ILE A 11 4.87 3.01 3.18
CA ILE A 11 3.80 3.17 4.17
C ILE A 11 2.97 4.42 3.90
N ASP A 12 3.61 5.54 3.56
CA ASP A 12 2.89 6.77 3.21
C ASP A 12 2.10 6.60 1.91
N MET A 13 2.67 5.85 0.98
CA MET A 13 2.04 5.42 -0.26
C MET A 13 0.75 4.62 -0.01
N LEU A 14 0.80 3.65 0.91
CA LEU A 14 -0.36 2.89 1.37
C LEU A 14 -1.41 3.78 2.05
N ARG A 15 -0.99 4.73 2.90
CA ARG A 15 -1.90 5.67 3.56
C ARG A 15 -2.63 6.54 2.55
N MET A 16 -1.92 7.05 1.54
CA MET A 16 -2.52 7.84 0.46
C MET A 16 -3.53 7.03 -0.34
N TYR A 17 -3.17 5.79 -0.73
CA TYR A 17 -4.07 4.91 -1.46
C TYR A 17 -5.33 4.55 -0.65
N LYS A 18 -5.18 4.26 0.64
CA LYS A 18 -6.29 4.04 1.58
C LYS A 18 -7.22 5.25 1.64
N ALA A 19 -6.65 6.44 1.85
CA ALA A 19 -7.42 7.68 2.00
C ALA A 19 -8.16 8.04 0.72
N LYS A 20 -7.50 7.92 -0.44
CA LYS A 20 -8.07 8.20 -1.76
C LYS A 20 -9.31 7.37 -2.04
N ASN A 21 -9.28 6.08 -1.72
CA ASN A 21 -10.41 5.18 -1.97
C ASN A 21 -11.40 5.11 -0.80
N SER A 22 -11.21 5.90 0.26
CA SER A 22 -12.01 5.84 1.50
C SER A 22 -12.06 4.42 2.11
N TYR A 23 -10.99 3.65 1.97
CA TYR A 23 -10.93 2.28 2.46
C TYR A 23 -10.74 2.20 3.98
N THR A 24 -11.36 1.21 4.58
CA THR A 24 -11.02 0.74 5.94
C THR A 24 -9.71 -0.05 5.89
N ASN A 25 -9.10 -0.32 7.05
CA ASN A 25 -7.93 -1.20 7.09
C ASN A 25 -8.29 -2.63 6.64
N ALA A 26 -9.50 -3.11 6.94
CA ALA A 26 -9.98 -4.40 6.45
C ALA A 26 -10.04 -4.46 4.91
N VAL A 27 -10.63 -3.45 4.26
CA VAL A 27 -10.72 -3.40 2.79
C VAL A 27 -9.33 -3.32 2.16
N LEU A 28 -8.44 -2.48 2.70
CA LEU A 28 -7.06 -2.41 2.20
C LEU A 28 -6.32 -3.74 2.36
N ALA A 29 -6.52 -4.46 3.47
CA ALA A 29 -5.92 -5.78 3.68
C ALA A 29 -6.41 -6.80 2.64
N THR A 30 -7.70 -6.77 2.30
CA THR A 30 -8.27 -7.60 1.23
C THR A 30 -7.65 -7.27 -0.13
N GLU A 31 -7.55 -5.98 -0.48
CA GLU A 31 -6.96 -5.55 -1.76
C GLU A 31 -5.47 -5.93 -1.89
N LEU A 32 -4.72 -5.92 -0.79
CA LEU A 32 -3.32 -6.30 -0.78
C LEU A 32 -3.09 -7.81 -0.80
N THR A 33 -4.12 -8.61 -0.51
CA THR A 33 -3.99 -10.06 -0.43
C THR A 33 -3.89 -10.66 -1.83
N THR A 34 -2.84 -11.45 -2.06
CA THR A 34 -2.60 -12.19 -3.31
C THR A 34 -2.45 -13.68 -3.05
N PHE A 35 -2.38 -14.47 -4.12
CA PHE A 35 -1.98 -15.88 -4.06
C PHE A 35 -0.54 -15.98 -3.50
N GLY A 36 -0.42 -16.17 -2.18
CA GLY A 36 0.85 -16.37 -1.48
C GLY A 36 1.05 -15.50 -0.24
N TRP A 37 0.31 -14.39 -0.10
CA TRP A 37 0.39 -13.53 1.08
C TRP A 37 -0.96 -12.92 1.46
N THR A 38 -1.41 -13.18 2.68
CA THR A 38 -2.62 -12.58 3.24
C THR A 38 -2.27 -11.47 4.21
N TRP A 39 -2.79 -10.27 3.95
CA TRP A 39 -2.72 -9.15 4.89
C TRP A 39 -3.96 -9.15 5.78
N HIS A 40 -3.78 -8.73 7.03
CA HIS A 40 -4.87 -8.57 7.98
C HIS A 40 -4.99 -7.12 8.46
N GLU A 41 -6.20 -6.76 8.90
CA GLU A 41 -6.51 -5.41 9.38
C GLU A 41 -5.56 -4.94 10.49
N ASN A 42 -5.29 -5.82 11.47
CA ASN A 42 -4.40 -5.55 12.60
C ASN A 42 -2.93 -5.36 12.18
N GLN A 43 -2.50 -6.02 11.10
CA GLN A 43 -1.16 -5.84 10.53
C GLN A 43 -1.04 -4.45 9.89
N LEU A 44 -2.07 -4.00 9.16
CA LEU A 44 -2.09 -2.64 8.61
C LEU A 44 -2.15 -1.58 9.70
N ASP A 45 -2.94 -1.79 10.76
CA ASP A 45 -2.95 -0.89 11.91
C ASP A 45 -1.57 -0.80 12.59
N SER A 46 -0.92 -1.96 12.80
CA SER A 46 0.43 -2.02 13.40
C SER A 46 1.48 -1.38 12.49
N LEU A 47 1.38 -1.58 11.18
CA LEU A 47 2.26 -0.97 10.19
C LEU A 47 2.12 0.54 10.18
N PHE A 48 0.88 1.06 10.15
CA PHE A 48 0.63 2.50 10.16
C PHE A 48 0.99 3.17 11.48
N LYS A 49 1.02 2.43 12.60
CA LYS A 49 1.50 2.92 13.89
C LYS A 49 3.02 2.77 14.07
N GLY A 50 3.73 2.21 13.09
CA GLY A 50 5.17 1.96 13.18
C GLY A 50 5.56 0.85 14.17
N LYS A 51 4.61 -0.01 14.56
CA LYS A 51 4.83 -1.15 15.47
C LYS A 51 5.20 -2.43 14.74
N MET A 52 5.07 -2.44 13.41
CA MET A 52 5.44 -3.53 12.53
C MET A 52 6.33 -3.00 11.41
N HIS A 53 7.39 -3.73 11.11
CA HIS A 53 8.25 -3.46 9.95
C HIS A 53 8.00 -4.49 8.87
N MET A 54 8.03 -4.03 7.62
CA MET A 54 7.92 -4.90 6.45
C MET A 54 9.28 -5.49 6.08
N THR A 55 9.29 -6.75 5.65
CA THR A 55 10.44 -7.38 5.00
C THR A 55 10.71 -6.70 3.65
N SER A 56 11.92 -6.89 3.10
CA SER A 56 12.28 -6.35 1.79
C SER A 56 11.33 -6.83 0.67
N GLU A 57 10.89 -8.09 0.72
CA GLU A 57 9.95 -8.66 -0.25
C GLU A 57 8.56 -8.00 -0.15
N GLN A 58 8.05 -7.80 1.06
CA GLN A 58 6.77 -7.11 1.28
C GLN A 58 6.82 -5.67 0.78
N LYS A 59 7.93 -4.95 1.02
CA LYS A 59 8.13 -3.59 0.53
C LYS A 59 8.12 -3.54 -1.00
N ALA A 60 8.86 -4.45 -1.65
CA ALA A 60 8.90 -4.55 -3.09
C ALA A 60 7.51 -4.83 -3.66
N TYR A 61 6.80 -5.83 -3.10
CA TYR A 61 5.45 -6.17 -3.51
C TYR A 61 4.47 -4.99 -3.38
N ILE A 62 4.42 -4.32 -2.22
CA ILE A 62 3.54 -3.16 -2.01
C ILE A 62 3.88 -2.04 -2.98
N THR A 63 5.16 -1.79 -3.23
CA THR A 63 5.60 -0.79 -4.20
C THR A 63 5.08 -1.12 -5.59
N PHE A 64 5.26 -2.36 -6.08
CA PHE A 64 4.76 -2.78 -7.38
C PHE A 64 3.23 -2.72 -7.47
N PHE A 65 2.53 -3.22 -6.46
CA PHE A 65 1.06 -3.16 -6.37
C PHE A 65 0.56 -1.72 -6.49
N LEU A 66 1.15 -0.79 -5.71
CA LEU A 66 0.74 0.60 -5.73
C LEU A 66 1.08 1.29 -7.05
N LEU A 67 2.25 1.02 -7.62
CA LEU A 67 2.64 1.56 -8.93
C LEU A 67 1.69 1.10 -10.03
N ASP A 68 1.28 -0.17 -10.06
CA ASP A 68 0.29 -0.69 -11.02
C ASP A 68 -1.05 0.07 -10.90
N LYS A 69 -1.58 0.18 -9.68
CA LYS A 69 -2.83 0.91 -9.42
C LYS A 69 -2.74 2.40 -9.76
N PHE A 70 -1.57 3.04 -9.58
CA PHE A 70 -1.36 4.45 -9.93
C PHE A 70 -1.04 4.67 -11.41
N GLN A 71 -0.45 3.72 -12.13
CA GLN A 71 -0.22 3.82 -13.57
C GLN A 71 -1.52 3.65 -14.36
N ALA A 72 -2.37 2.70 -13.95
CA ALA A 72 -3.73 2.59 -14.46
C ALA A 72 -4.52 3.91 -14.29
N TYR A 73 -4.25 4.64 -13.20
CA TYR A 73 -4.88 5.90 -12.86
C TYR A 73 -4.44 7.10 -13.73
N ASN A 74 -3.20 7.14 -14.21
CA ASN A 74 -2.70 8.24 -15.06
C ASN A 74 -2.91 7.99 -16.57
N SER A 75 -3.37 6.80 -16.93
CA SER A 75 -3.62 6.40 -18.33
C SER A 75 -5.11 6.47 -18.71
N SER A 76 -5.96 6.98 -17.81
CA SER A 76 -7.41 7.18 -17.98
C SER A 76 -7.74 8.67 -17.90
#